data_AF-A0A5C4Y1R9-F1
#
_entry.id   AF-A0A5C4Y1R9-F1
#
_cell.length_a   1.000
_cell.length_b   1.000
_cell.length_c   1.000
_cell.angle_alpha   90.00
_cell.angle_beta   90.00
_cell.angle_gamma   90.00
#
_symmetry.space_group_name_H-M   'P 1'
#
loop_
_entity.id
_entity.type
_entity.pdbx_description
1 polymer ?
#
loop_
_entity_poly.entity_id
_entity_poly.type
_entity_poly.pdbx_seq_one_letter_code
_entity_poly.pdbx_strand_id
1 'polypeptide(L)'
;MTSAAPAAGATDPGEALERAEAALEALVGVVDELASRRPVAARLVTMTGDSSVGSAELAAVLVGDVALTARVTRLANSTFYGLSGRVRTVPFAVTVVGFAAVRAMAATAAAGADTGGLLPEDAWARSEAAAVASSELAPLFGVPGPDAFCLGLLAGLGRAVLAHHDPAGYRALLDDDDVRRGGRRGLLSAERAAFGVAHTQVSAAALSAWRFPREMPEALHLVDAPAASGARSTPWSRCLATALEAVERSASPGADQQAAPLLSAGAVDEARLDAVAARLTRSAPAS
;
A
#
# COMPACT_ATOMS: atom_id res chain seq x y z
N MET A 1 40.95 -31.76 16.37
CA MET A 1 39.56 -31.79 16.83
C MET A 1 38.81 -30.67 16.13
N THR A 2 38.18 -31.01 15.00
CA THR A 2 37.47 -30.08 14.12
C THR A 2 36.06 -29.90 14.68
N SER A 3 35.78 -28.74 15.28
CA SER A 3 34.43 -28.38 15.74
C SER A 3 33.63 -27.90 14.53
N ALA A 4 32.71 -28.74 14.07
CA ALA A 4 31.74 -28.39 13.05
C ALA A 4 30.82 -27.28 13.56
N ALA A 5 30.69 -26.19 12.80
CA ALA A 5 29.65 -25.20 12.98
C ALA A 5 28.27 -25.87 12.79
N PRO A 6 27.23 -25.48 13.55
CA PRO A 6 25.91 -26.02 13.33
C PRO A 6 25.40 -25.50 11.98
N ALA A 7 25.04 -26.42 11.09
CA ALA A 7 24.37 -26.11 9.85
C ALA A 7 23.08 -25.35 10.16
N ALA A 8 22.95 -24.13 9.63
CA ALA A 8 21.69 -23.42 9.60
C ALA A 8 20.66 -24.31 8.90
N GLY A 9 19.72 -24.85 9.67
CA GLY A 9 18.71 -25.77 9.17
C GLY A 9 17.89 -25.10 8.08
N ALA A 10 17.88 -25.70 6.90
CA ALA A 10 16.89 -25.38 5.88
C ALA A 10 15.52 -25.78 6.46
N THR A 11 14.76 -24.80 6.92
CA THR A 11 13.38 -25.00 7.40
C THR A 11 12.58 -25.73 6.33
N ASP A 12 11.82 -26.76 6.72
CA ASP A 12 10.97 -27.50 5.80
C ASP A 12 10.01 -26.52 5.08
N PRO A 13 9.88 -26.56 3.74
CA PRO A 13 8.89 -25.76 3.01
C PRO A 13 7.48 -25.84 3.60
N GLY A 14 7.08 -27.00 4.15
CA GLY A 14 5.80 -27.17 4.84
C GLY A 14 5.72 -26.34 6.13
N GLU A 15 6.73 -26.43 6.99
CA GLU A 15 6.83 -25.65 8.24
C GLU A 15 6.93 -24.14 7.97
N ALA A 16 7.55 -23.73 6.86
CA ALA A 16 7.61 -22.33 6.46
C ALA A 16 6.23 -21.80 6.03
N LEU A 17 5.44 -22.61 5.32
CA LEU A 17 4.08 -22.26 4.92
C LEU A 17 3.14 -22.17 6.13
N GLU A 18 3.16 -23.16 7.02
CA GLU A 18 2.33 -23.16 8.24
C GLU A 18 2.63 -21.96 9.13
N ARG A 19 3.92 -21.60 9.29
CA ARG A 19 4.31 -20.40 10.04
C ARG A 19 3.80 -19.11 9.38
N ALA A 20 3.85 -19.02 8.06
CA ALA A 20 3.36 -17.85 7.33
C ALA A 20 1.83 -17.72 7.45
N GLU A 21 1.10 -18.83 7.38
CA GLU A 21 -0.36 -18.85 7.56
C GLU A 21 -0.76 -18.43 8.99
N ALA A 22 -0.11 -18.99 10.01
CA ALA A 22 -0.35 -18.62 11.40
C ALA A 22 -0.01 -17.14 11.68
N ALA A 23 1.08 -16.63 11.11
CA ALA A 23 1.44 -15.21 11.22
C ALA A 23 0.40 -14.32 10.56
N LEU A 24 -0.12 -14.71 9.39
CA LEU A 24 -1.14 -13.95 8.69
C LEU A 24 -2.46 -13.90 9.47
N GLU A 25 -2.88 -15.02 10.07
CA GLU A 25 -4.07 -15.08 10.92
C GLU A 25 -3.93 -14.15 12.14
N ALA A 26 -2.78 -14.17 12.81
CA ALA A 26 -2.51 -13.28 13.94
C ALA A 26 -2.56 -11.80 13.54
N LEU A 27 -2.00 -11.44 12.38
CA LEU A 27 -1.96 -10.07 11.87
C LEU A 27 -3.34 -9.59 11.39
N VAL A 28 -4.19 -10.47 10.85
CA VAL A 28 -5.59 -10.13 10.57
C VAL A 28 -6.35 -9.82 11.87
N GLY A 29 -6.08 -10.55 12.95
CA GLY A 29 -6.62 -10.23 14.27
C GLY A 29 -6.26 -8.81 14.75
N VAL A 30 -5.03 -8.35 14.48
CA VAL A 30 -4.60 -6.97 14.76
C VAL A 30 -5.39 -5.97 13.92
N VAL A 31 -5.64 -6.26 12.64
CA VAL A 31 -6.45 -5.39 11.75
C VAL A 31 -7.87 -5.21 12.30
N ASP A 32 -8.51 -6.30 12.74
CA ASP A 32 -9.86 -6.25 13.31
C ASP A 32 -9.89 -5.49 14.64
N GLU A 33 -8.88 -5.69 15.49
CA GLU A 33 -8.74 -4.94 16.74
C GLU A 33 -8.60 -3.44 16.47
N LEU A 34 -7.72 -3.03 15.55
CA LEU A 34 -7.51 -1.63 15.20
C LEU A 34 -8.77 -1.01 14.59
N ALA A 35 -9.45 -1.75 13.71
CA ALA A 35 -10.71 -1.31 13.11
C ALA A 35 -11.79 -1.10 14.17
N SER A 36 -11.87 -1.98 15.19
CA SER A 36 -12.84 -1.84 16.29
C SER A 36 -12.63 -0.56 17.11
N ARG A 37 -11.40 -0.07 17.20
CA ARG A 37 -11.04 1.19 17.89
C ARG A 37 -11.36 2.43 17.05
N ARG A 38 -11.63 2.26 15.74
CA ARG A 38 -11.89 3.32 14.76
C ARG A 38 -13.24 3.10 14.08
N PRO A 39 -14.37 3.21 14.82
CA PRO A 39 -15.69 2.80 14.32
C PRO A 39 -16.16 3.59 13.10
N VAL A 40 -15.78 4.87 12.96
CA VAL A 40 -16.11 5.67 11.77
C VAL A 40 -15.38 5.14 10.53
N ALA A 41 -14.07 4.89 10.65
CA ALA A 41 -13.26 4.36 9.57
C ALA A 41 -13.72 2.94 9.16
N ALA A 42 -13.93 2.05 10.12
CA ALA A 42 -14.46 0.71 9.88
C ALA A 42 -15.82 0.75 9.17
N ARG A 43 -16.74 1.63 9.61
CA ARG A 43 -18.04 1.80 8.98
C ARG A 43 -17.95 2.31 7.54
N LEU A 44 -17.03 3.23 7.26
CA LEU A 44 -16.80 3.71 5.88
C LEU A 44 -16.26 2.60 4.98
N VAL A 45 -15.36 1.75 5.48
CA VAL A 45 -14.86 0.57 4.74
C VAL A 45 -16.01 -0.36 4.36
N THR A 46 -16.96 -0.59 5.26
CA THR A 46 -18.12 -1.45 4.98
C THR A 46 -19.13 -0.79 4.04
N MET A 47 -19.43 0.50 4.21
CA MET A 47 -20.48 1.20 3.44
C MET A 47 -20.11 1.38 1.97
N THR A 48 -18.83 1.56 1.67
CA THR A 48 -18.35 1.77 0.29
C THR A 48 -18.34 0.49 -0.55
N GLY A 49 -18.56 -0.68 0.07
CA GLY A 49 -18.82 -1.93 -0.64
C GLY A 49 -20.26 -2.07 -1.12
N ASP A 50 -21.17 -1.20 -0.67
CA ASP A 50 -22.58 -1.22 -1.02
C ASP A 50 -22.90 -0.20 -2.13
N SER A 51 -23.34 -0.71 -3.29
CA SER A 51 -23.68 0.11 -4.45
C SER A 51 -24.93 0.99 -4.25
N SER A 52 -25.71 0.78 -3.19
CA SER A 52 -26.87 1.65 -2.90
C SER A 52 -26.51 2.93 -2.14
N VAL A 53 -25.27 3.04 -1.63
CA VAL A 53 -24.86 4.18 -0.79
C VAL A 53 -24.54 5.40 -1.64
N GLY A 54 -25.16 6.53 -1.31
CA GLY A 54 -24.93 7.82 -1.98
C GLY A 54 -23.80 8.65 -1.34
N SER A 55 -23.24 9.62 -2.09
CA SER A 55 -22.13 10.46 -1.60
C SER A 55 -22.50 11.26 -0.36
N ALA A 56 -23.77 11.64 -0.21
CA ALA A 56 -24.30 12.30 0.97
C ALA A 56 -24.29 11.41 2.22
N GLU A 57 -24.65 10.14 2.08
CA GLU A 57 -24.65 9.17 3.18
C GLU A 57 -23.23 8.84 3.63
N LEU A 58 -22.32 8.67 2.67
CA LEU A 58 -20.90 8.47 2.97
C LEU A 58 -20.30 9.70 3.66
N ALA A 59 -20.62 10.90 3.18
CA ALA A 59 -20.19 12.15 3.80
C ALA A 59 -20.73 12.32 5.22
N ALA A 60 -21.96 11.88 5.51
CA ALA A 60 -22.56 11.95 6.84
C ALA A 60 -21.79 11.10 7.87
N VAL A 61 -21.26 9.94 7.45
CA VAL A 61 -20.41 9.12 8.31
C VAL A 61 -19.00 9.71 8.40
N LEU A 62 -18.44 10.16 7.27
CA LEU A 62 -17.10 10.73 7.19
C LEU A 62 -16.87 11.90 8.16
N VAL A 63 -17.85 12.80 8.28
CA VAL A 63 -17.80 13.96 9.20
C VAL A 63 -17.61 13.55 10.67
N GLY A 64 -17.93 12.31 11.04
CA GLY A 64 -17.66 11.77 12.38
C GLY A 64 -16.16 11.61 12.71
N ASP A 65 -15.28 11.67 11.71
CA ASP A 65 -13.82 11.64 11.89
C ASP A 65 -13.19 12.89 11.23
N VAL A 66 -12.74 13.82 12.08
CA VAL A 66 -12.16 15.11 11.64
C VAL A 66 -10.86 14.90 10.87
N ALA A 67 -10.01 13.96 11.29
CA ALA A 67 -8.72 13.71 10.65
C ALA A 67 -8.89 13.08 9.27
N LEU A 68 -9.79 12.10 9.16
CA LEU A 68 -10.13 11.48 7.88
C LEU A 68 -10.84 12.46 6.94
N THR A 69 -11.79 13.25 7.44
CA THR A 69 -12.46 14.31 6.67
C THR A 69 -11.47 15.32 6.10
N ALA A 70 -10.51 15.77 6.91
CA ALA A 70 -9.47 16.69 6.46
C ALA A 70 -8.58 16.07 5.38
N ARG A 71 -8.20 14.79 5.50
CA ARG A 71 -7.42 14.07 4.48
C ARG A 71 -8.18 13.95 3.16
N VAL A 72 -9.45 13.52 3.19
CA VAL A 72 -10.30 13.42 2.00
C VAL A 72 -10.44 14.78 1.31
N THR A 73 -10.67 15.85 2.09
CA THR A 73 -10.84 17.21 1.55
C THR A 73 -9.54 17.74 0.95
N ARG A 74 -8.39 17.46 1.58
CA ARG A 74 -7.06 17.84 1.07
C ARG A 74 -6.76 17.13 -0.25
N LEU A 75 -7.04 15.82 -0.31
CA LEU A 75 -6.86 15.02 -1.51
C LEU A 75 -7.75 15.54 -2.66
N ALA A 76 -9.01 15.86 -2.38
CA ALA A 76 -9.94 16.43 -3.37
C ALA A 76 -9.45 17.78 -3.94
N ASN A 77 -8.67 18.54 -3.17
CA ASN A 77 -8.09 19.82 -3.58
C ASN A 77 -6.66 19.69 -4.16
N SER A 78 -6.14 18.49 -4.29
CA SER A 78 -4.79 18.27 -4.83
C SER A 78 -4.74 18.56 -6.33
N THR A 79 -3.54 18.89 -6.83
CA THR A 79 -3.28 19.13 -8.26
C THR A 79 -3.57 17.88 -9.11
N PHE A 80 -3.57 16.69 -8.51
CA PHE A 80 -3.92 15.43 -9.16
C PHE A 80 -5.33 15.43 -9.75
N TYR A 81 -6.33 15.95 -9.02
CA TYR A 81 -7.71 16.04 -9.54
C TYR A 81 -7.95 17.25 -10.44
N GLY A 82 -6.98 18.16 -10.57
CA GLY A 82 -6.99 19.22 -11.58
C GLY A 82 -8.17 20.20 -11.53
N LEU A 83 -8.82 20.36 -10.37
CA LEU A 83 -9.99 21.23 -10.23
C LEU A 83 -9.60 22.70 -10.35
N SER A 84 -10.35 23.44 -11.17
CA SER A 84 -10.21 24.90 -11.35
C SER A 84 -10.72 25.73 -10.17
N GLY A 85 -11.34 25.10 -9.17
CA GLY A 85 -11.81 25.73 -7.93
C GLY A 85 -11.60 24.84 -6.71
N ARG A 86 -11.79 25.41 -5.51
CA ARG A 86 -11.63 24.66 -4.25
C ARG A 86 -12.89 23.88 -3.89
N VAL A 87 -12.70 22.63 -3.47
CA VAL A 87 -13.73 21.80 -2.85
C VAL A 87 -14.02 22.33 -1.46
N ARG A 88 -15.27 22.75 -1.21
CA ARG A 88 -15.70 23.41 0.04
C ARG A 88 -16.65 22.58 0.90
N THR A 89 -17.14 21.44 0.41
CA THR A 89 -18.09 20.59 1.14
C THR A 89 -17.62 19.13 1.11
N VAL A 90 -17.90 18.39 2.19
CA VAL A 90 -17.53 16.98 2.31
C VAL A 90 -18.22 16.10 1.25
N PRO A 91 -19.53 16.26 0.96
CA PRO A 91 -20.16 15.49 -0.13
C PRO A 91 -19.51 15.75 -1.48
N PHE A 92 -19.12 16.99 -1.78
CA PHE A 92 -18.42 17.30 -3.04
C PHE A 92 -17.01 16.69 -3.04
N ALA A 93 -16.30 16.69 -1.91
CA ALA A 93 -15.02 16.00 -1.79
C ALA A 93 -15.14 14.50 -2.07
N VAL A 94 -16.19 13.85 -1.53
CA VAL A 94 -16.48 12.44 -1.81
C VAL A 94 -16.77 12.19 -3.29
N THR A 95 -17.53 13.07 -3.95
CA THR A 95 -17.80 12.95 -5.39
C THR A 95 -16.54 13.13 -6.24
N VAL A 96 -15.68 14.10 -5.89
CA VAL A 96 -14.42 14.36 -6.61
C VAL A 96 -13.44 13.21 -6.47
N VAL A 97 -13.23 12.76 -5.24
CA VAL A 97 -12.26 11.70 -4.91
C VAL A 97 -12.78 10.33 -5.31
N GLY A 98 -14.09 10.13 -5.26
CA GLY A 98 -14.73 8.85 -5.52
C GLY A 98 -14.76 7.92 -4.31
N PHE A 99 -15.71 6.99 -4.33
CA PHE A 99 -15.98 6.06 -3.24
C PHE A 99 -14.82 5.13 -2.95
N ALA A 100 -14.19 4.62 -4.00
CA ALA A 100 -13.06 3.71 -3.86
C ALA A 100 -11.91 4.38 -3.08
N ALA A 101 -11.56 5.62 -3.42
CA ALA A 101 -10.46 6.31 -2.74
C ALA A 101 -10.83 6.71 -1.30
N VAL A 102 -12.10 7.06 -1.04
CA VAL A 102 -12.59 7.26 0.34
C VAL A 102 -12.51 5.95 1.15
N ARG A 103 -12.90 4.82 0.55
CA ARG A 103 -12.76 3.48 1.15
C ARG A 103 -11.30 3.18 1.49
N ALA A 104 -10.39 3.46 0.57
CA ALA A 104 -8.97 3.22 0.76
C ALA A 104 -8.39 4.07 1.91
N MET A 105 -8.74 5.37 1.99
CA MET A 105 -8.34 6.23 3.11
C MET A 105 -8.97 5.80 4.45
N ALA A 106 -10.22 5.33 4.43
CA ALA A 106 -10.86 4.78 5.62
C ALA A 106 -10.17 3.48 6.07
N ALA A 107 -9.80 2.61 5.14
CA ALA A 107 -9.06 1.39 5.41
C ALA A 107 -7.68 1.68 6.04
N THR A 108 -6.93 2.67 5.53
CA THR A 108 -5.67 3.07 6.18
C THR A 108 -5.91 3.60 7.59
N ALA A 109 -6.92 4.46 7.78
CA ALA A 109 -7.28 4.95 9.11
C ALA A 109 -7.68 3.81 10.08
N ALA A 110 -8.44 2.83 9.60
CA ALA A 110 -8.87 1.66 10.38
C ALA A 110 -7.69 0.78 10.80
N ALA A 111 -6.64 0.66 9.97
CA ALA A 111 -5.42 -0.05 10.31
C ALA A 111 -4.45 0.75 11.20
N GLY A 112 -4.90 1.85 11.82
CA GLY A 112 -4.08 2.65 12.72
C GLY A 112 -2.92 3.37 12.03
N ALA A 113 -3.05 3.67 10.74
CA ALA A 113 -2.07 4.41 9.97
C ALA A 113 -1.64 5.75 10.60
N ASP A 114 -2.57 6.41 11.27
CA ASP A 114 -2.45 7.77 11.79
C ASP A 114 -1.93 7.83 13.23
N THR A 115 -1.53 6.69 13.82
CA THR A 115 -1.06 6.66 15.21
C THR A 115 0.44 6.98 15.32
N GLY A 116 0.74 8.27 15.51
CA GLY A 116 1.74 8.74 16.47
C GLY A 116 3.18 8.21 16.38
N GLY A 117 3.77 8.14 15.18
CA GLY A 117 5.22 7.92 15.03
C GLY A 117 5.68 6.46 15.00
N LEU A 118 4.76 5.50 14.84
CA LEU A 118 5.10 4.08 14.61
C LEU A 118 5.75 3.85 13.24
N LEU A 119 5.39 4.68 12.26
CA LEU A 119 6.03 4.71 10.96
C LEU A 119 6.73 6.07 10.76
N PRO A 120 7.80 6.11 9.95
CA PRO A 120 8.39 7.36 9.50
C PRO A 120 7.34 8.26 8.86
N GLU A 121 7.49 9.58 9.01
CA GLU A 121 6.53 10.56 8.48
C GLU A 121 6.31 10.41 6.96
N ASP A 122 7.32 9.91 6.23
CA ASP A 122 7.29 9.71 4.79
C ASP A 122 6.54 8.42 4.35
N ALA A 123 6.18 7.53 5.27
CA ALA A 123 5.60 6.23 4.92
C ALA A 123 4.24 6.39 4.22
N TRP A 124 3.45 7.38 4.65
CA TRP A 124 2.18 7.71 4.01
C TRP A 124 2.36 8.49 2.72
N ALA A 125 3.34 9.39 2.66
CA ALA A 125 3.71 10.06 1.42
C ALA A 125 4.08 9.04 0.31
N ARG A 126 4.76 7.95 0.67
CA ARG A 126 5.04 6.84 -0.26
C ARG A 126 3.77 6.11 -0.72
N SER A 127 2.81 5.89 0.17
CA SER A 127 1.53 5.27 -0.20
C SER A 127 0.68 6.18 -1.09
N GLU A 128 0.67 7.48 -0.84
CA GLU A 128 0.03 8.49 -1.70
C GLU A 128 0.72 8.58 -3.07
N ALA A 129 2.05 8.58 -3.10
CA ALA A 129 2.82 8.56 -4.35
C ALA A 129 2.54 7.29 -5.16
N ALA A 130 2.44 6.13 -4.50
CA ALA A 130 2.07 4.86 -5.13
C ALA A 130 0.64 4.90 -5.70
N ALA A 131 -0.31 5.54 -5.00
CA ALA A 131 -1.67 5.74 -5.47
C ALA A 131 -1.71 6.57 -6.76
N VAL A 132 -1.02 7.72 -6.76
CA VAL A 132 -0.92 8.61 -7.93
C VAL A 132 -0.26 7.90 -9.10
N ALA A 133 0.90 7.27 -8.89
CA ALA A 133 1.61 6.54 -9.95
C ALA A 133 0.79 5.38 -10.50
N SER A 134 0.09 4.62 -9.64
CA SER A 134 -0.77 3.52 -10.07
C SER A 134 -1.91 4.03 -10.94
N SER A 135 -2.58 5.11 -10.53
CA SER A 135 -3.66 5.71 -11.33
C SER A 135 -3.18 6.26 -12.66
N GLU A 136 -1.99 6.86 -12.69
CA GLU A 136 -1.41 7.43 -13.92
C GLU A 136 -1.04 6.33 -14.93
N LEU A 137 -0.51 5.21 -14.43
CA LEU A 137 -0.09 4.07 -15.24
C LEU A 137 -1.25 3.14 -15.63
N ALA A 138 -2.36 3.16 -14.89
CA ALA A 138 -3.51 2.26 -15.06
C ALA A 138 -4.00 2.09 -16.51
N PRO A 139 -4.11 3.17 -17.33
CA PRO A 139 -4.55 3.04 -18.73
C PRO A 139 -3.66 2.14 -19.58
N LEU A 140 -2.36 2.03 -19.27
CA LEU A 140 -1.41 1.19 -20.00
C LEU A 140 -1.60 -0.30 -19.71
N PHE A 141 -2.28 -0.63 -18.61
CA PHE A 141 -2.55 -1.99 -18.17
C PHE A 141 -4.03 -2.38 -18.30
N GLY A 142 -4.89 -1.47 -18.77
CA GLY A 142 -6.34 -1.70 -18.83
C GLY A 142 -7.00 -1.82 -17.45
N VAL A 143 -6.40 -1.21 -16.42
CA VAL A 143 -6.93 -1.18 -15.06
C VAL A 143 -7.74 0.12 -14.87
N PRO A 144 -8.90 0.11 -14.20
CA PRO A 144 -9.61 1.35 -13.88
C PRO A 144 -8.74 2.27 -13.01
N GLY A 145 -8.52 3.50 -13.44
CA GLY A 145 -7.68 4.48 -12.73
C GLY A 145 -8.02 4.66 -11.24
N PRO A 146 -9.30 4.85 -10.88
CA PRO A 146 -9.71 4.95 -9.47
C PRO A 146 -9.37 3.70 -8.65
N ASP A 147 -9.52 2.51 -9.21
CA ASP A 147 -9.20 1.28 -8.50
C ASP A 147 -7.69 1.06 -8.36
N ALA A 148 -6.92 1.42 -9.40
CA ALA A 148 -5.46 1.43 -9.34
C ALA A 148 -4.95 2.43 -8.29
N PHE A 149 -5.57 3.62 -8.19
CA PHE A 149 -5.29 4.58 -7.13
C PHE A 149 -5.47 3.95 -5.75
N CYS A 150 -6.60 3.27 -5.54
CA CYS A 150 -6.91 2.62 -4.26
C CYS A 150 -5.91 1.52 -3.93
N LEU A 151 -5.60 0.67 -4.91
CA LEU A 151 -4.64 -0.40 -4.74
C LEU A 151 -3.24 0.14 -4.38
N GLY A 152 -2.80 1.21 -5.04
CA GLY A 152 -1.53 1.87 -4.71
C GLY A 152 -1.52 2.46 -3.30
N LEU A 153 -2.61 3.10 -2.87
CA LEU A 153 -2.75 3.66 -1.53
C LEU A 153 -2.74 2.56 -0.44
N LEU A 154 -3.35 1.42 -0.74
CA LEU A 154 -3.51 0.29 0.19
C LEU A 154 -2.32 -0.66 0.20
N ALA A 155 -1.40 -0.56 -0.76
CA ALA A 155 -0.26 -1.48 -0.85
C ALA A 155 0.62 -1.44 0.40
N GLY A 156 0.82 -0.25 0.97
CA GLY A 156 1.60 -0.03 2.19
C GLY A 156 0.86 -0.29 3.51
N LEU A 157 -0.44 -0.64 3.47
CA LEU A 157 -1.29 -0.79 4.66
C LEU A 157 -0.68 -1.72 5.72
N GLY A 158 -0.16 -2.86 5.29
CA GLY A 158 0.44 -3.87 6.16
C GLY A 158 1.64 -3.37 6.97
N ARG A 159 2.30 -2.28 6.56
CA ARG A 159 3.39 -1.69 7.34
C ARG A 159 2.89 -1.15 8.67
N ALA A 160 1.70 -0.53 8.66
CA ALA A 160 1.07 -0.05 9.88
C ALA A 160 0.70 -1.23 10.79
N VAL A 161 0.15 -2.30 10.21
CA VAL A 161 -0.23 -3.50 10.95
C VAL A 161 0.99 -4.16 11.61
N LEU A 162 2.09 -4.33 10.87
CA LEU A 162 3.34 -4.89 11.40
C LEU A 162 3.94 -3.98 12.49
N ALA A 163 3.91 -2.66 12.29
CA ALA A 163 4.38 -1.69 13.29
C ALA A 163 3.50 -1.64 14.56
N HIS A 164 2.21 -1.95 14.46
CA HIS A 164 1.34 -2.12 15.63
C HIS A 164 1.57 -3.46 16.34
N HIS A 165 1.85 -4.52 15.58
CA HIS A 165 2.12 -5.84 16.11
C HIS A 165 3.42 -5.90 16.91
N ASP A 166 4.50 -5.32 16.39
CA ASP A 166 5.77 -5.16 17.10
C ASP A 166 6.41 -3.78 16.80
N PRO A 167 6.04 -2.75 17.60
CA PRO A 167 6.56 -1.39 17.42
C PRO A 167 8.09 -1.29 17.48
N ALA A 168 8.73 -2.04 18.38
CA ALA A 168 10.16 -1.96 18.60
C ALA A 168 10.92 -2.70 17.50
N GLY A 169 10.49 -3.91 17.16
CA GLY A 169 11.10 -4.71 16.10
C GLY A 169 10.92 -4.07 14.73
N TYR A 170 9.72 -3.58 14.39
CA TYR A 170 9.50 -2.92 13.10
C TYR A 170 10.33 -1.64 12.96
N ARG A 171 10.45 -0.84 14.04
CA ARG A 171 11.32 0.35 14.03
C ARG A 171 12.79 -0.01 13.84
N ALA A 172 13.27 -1.07 14.50
CA ALA A 172 14.64 -1.54 14.32
C ALA A 172 14.92 -1.97 12.87
N LEU A 173 13.95 -2.62 12.19
CA LEU A 173 14.08 -2.94 10.76
C LEU A 173 14.19 -1.70 9.87
N LEU A 174 13.43 -0.64 10.17
CA LEU A 174 13.45 0.60 9.39
C LEU A 174 14.74 1.41 9.61
N ASP A 175 15.33 1.30 10.80
CA ASP A 175 16.59 1.96 11.17
C ASP A 175 17.85 1.18 10.70
N ASP A 176 17.68 -0.05 10.21
CA ASP A 176 18.79 -0.90 9.74
C ASP A 176 19.35 -0.44 8.38
N ASP A 177 20.66 -0.21 8.33
CA ASP A 177 21.36 0.29 7.14
C ASP A 177 21.35 -0.70 5.97
N ASP A 178 21.37 -2.01 6.23
CA ASP A 178 21.33 -3.03 5.18
C ASP A 178 19.94 -3.08 4.56
N VAL A 179 18.90 -2.98 5.39
CA VAL A 179 17.51 -2.87 4.95
C VAL A 179 17.32 -1.63 4.07
N ARG A 180 17.81 -0.47 4.52
CA ARG A 180 17.71 0.79 3.77
C ARG A 180 18.47 0.73 2.44
N ARG A 181 19.68 0.16 2.43
CA ARG A 181 20.48 -0.01 1.19
C ARG A 181 19.82 -0.95 0.20
N GLY A 182 19.12 -1.98 0.68
CA GLY A 182 18.34 -2.90 -0.15
C GLY A 182 17.00 -2.33 -0.64
N GLY A 183 16.64 -1.10 -0.24
CA GLY A 183 15.40 -0.44 -0.62
C GLY A 183 14.17 -1.27 -0.31
N ARG A 184 13.17 -1.22 -1.20
CA ARG A 184 11.94 -2.01 -1.10
C ARG A 184 12.18 -3.51 -0.90
N ARG A 185 13.12 -4.13 -1.65
CA ARG A 185 13.39 -5.57 -1.56
C ARG A 185 14.08 -5.95 -0.26
N GLY A 186 15.00 -5.11 0.21
CA GLY A 186 15.63 -5.23 1.52
C GLY A 186 14.59 -5.28 2.63
N LEU A 187 13.64 -4.32 2.62
CA LEU A 187 12.55 -4.28 3.59
C LEU A 187 11.67 -5.54 3.53
N LEU A 188 11.24 -5.97 2.34
CA LEU A 188 10.42 -7.18 2.20
C LEU A 188 11.14 -8.43 2.70
N SER A 189 12.45 -8.53 2.47
CA SER A 189 13.25 -9.66 2.98
C SER A 189 13.35 -9.63 4.50
N ALA A 190 13.58 -8.46 5.08
CA ALA A 190 13.72 -8.29 6.51
C ALA A 190 12.40 -8.54 7.26
N GLU A 191 11.28 -8.10 6.69
CA GLU A 191 9.94 -8.39 7.22
C GLU A 191 9.65 -9.89 7.22
N ARG A 192 9.94 -10.61 6.12
CA ARG A 192 9.74 -12.06 6.07
C ARG A 192 10.62 -12.79 7.08
N ALA A 193 11.84 -12.31 7.31
CA ALA A 193 12.74 -12.89 8.30
C ALA A 193 12.22 -12.67 9.74
N ALA A 194 11.69 -11.48 10.04
CA ALA A 194 11.23 -11.11 11.37
C ALA A 194 9.81 -11.63 11.70
N PHE A 195 8.89 -11.57 10.73
CA PHE A 195 7.45 -11.82 10.93
C PHE A 195 6.92 -13.04 10.17
N GLY A 196 7.74 -13.68 9.34
CA GLY A 196 7.30 -14.78 8.45
C GLY A 196 6.54 -14.31 7.20
N VAL A 197 6.10 -13.05 7.16
CA VAL A 197 5.34 -12.45 6.05
C VAL A 197 5.80 -11.02 5.77
N ALA A 198 5.63 -10.58 4.52
CA ALA A 198 5.86 -9.20 4.12
C ALA A 198 4.60 -8.33 4.24
N HIS A 199 4.77 -7.01 4.37
CA HIS A 199 3.63 -6.08 4.49
C HIS A 199 2.63 -6.16 3.33
N THR A 200 3.09 -6.47 2.11
CA THR A 200 2.21 -6.64 0.94
C THR A 200 1.22 -7.80 1.11
N GLN A 201 1.66 -8.89 1.74
CA GLN A 201 0.82 -10.05 2.05
C GLN A 201 -0.18 -9.71 3.16
N VAL A 202 0.24 -8.95 4.17
CA VAL A 202 -0.64 -8.46 5.23
C VAL A 202 -1.71 -7.51 4.67
N SER A 203 -1.32 -6.57 3.79
CA SER A 203 -2.25 -5.71 3.06
C SER A 203 -3.29 -6.54 2.28
N ALA A 204 -2.84 -7.60 1.60
CA ALA A 204 -3.73 -8.46 0.81
C ALA A 204 -4.75 -9.21 1.69
N ALA A 205 -4.33 -9.71 2.85
CA ALA A 205 -5.21 -10.36 3.81
C ALA A 205 -6.24 -9.38 4.38
N ALA A 206 -5.82 -8.18 4.76
CA ALA A 206 -6.71 -7.12 5.23
C ALA A 206 -7.76 -6.75 4.17
N LEU A 207 -7.35 -6.57 2.91
CA LEU A 207 -8.27 -6.25 1.81
C LEU A 207 -9.27 -7.39 1.55
N SER A 208 -8.83 -8.64 1.69
CA SER A 208 -9.69 -9.81 1.56
C SER A 208 -10.73 -9.87 2.68
N ALA A 209 -10.30 -9.67 3.94
CA ALA A 209 -11.19 -9.61 5.11
C ALA A 209 -12.24 -8.50 4.97
N TRP A 210 -11.83 -7.35 4.43
CA TRP A 210 -12.70 -6.21 4.18
C TRP A 210 -13.47 -6.28 2.86
N ARG A 211 -13.44 -7.42 2.15
CA ARG A 211 -14.22 -7.67 0.91
C ARG A 211 -13.99 -6.63 -0.18
N PHE A 212 -12.74 -6.25 -0.41
CA PHE A 212 -12.38 -5.50 -1.62
C PHE A 212 -12.52 -6.40 -2.87
N PRO A 213 -12.63 -5.82 -4.09
CA PRO A 213 -12.64 -6.58 -5.34
C PRO A 213 -11.43 -7.52 -5.40
N ARG A 214 -11.64 -8.78 -5.78
CA ARG A 214 -10.64 -9.86 -5.71
C ARG A 214 -9.33 -9.55 -6.45
N GLU A 215 -9.39 -8.70 -7.47
CA GLU A 215 -8.27 -8.27 -8.28
C GLU A 215 -7.22 -7.52 -7.44
N MET A 216 -7.65 -6.80 -6.40
CA MET A 216 -6.76 -6.02 -5.52
C MET A 216 -5.90 -6.90 -4.59
N PRO A 217 -6.46 -7.80 -3.75
CA PRO A 217 -5.64 -8.71 -2.95
C PRO A 217 -4.84 -9.70 -3.80
N GLU A 218 -5.34 -10.14 -4.96
CA GLU A 218 -4.55 -10.94 -5.90
C GLU A 218 -3.34 -10.16 -6.42
N ALA A 219 -3.52 -8.88 -6.79
CA ALA A 219 -2.42 -8.04 -7.23
C ALA A 219 -1.33 -7.88 -6.17
N LEU A 220 -1.72 -7.70 -4.90
CA LEU A 220 -0.78 -7.60 -3.78
C LEU A 220 -0.03 -8.89 -3.49
N HIS A 221 -0.64 -10.07 -3.66
CA HIS A 221 0.07 -11.34 -3.56
C HIS A 221 1.13 -11.49 -4.65
N LEU A 222 0.87 -10.97 -5.85
CA LEU A 222 1.72 -11.15 -7.02
C LEU A 222 2.71 -9.99 -7.24
N VAL A 223 2.59 -8.88 -6.51
CA VAL A 223 3.37 -7.64 -6.73
C VAL A 223 4.88 -7.85 -6.57
N ASP A 224 5.26 -8.81 -5.73
CA ASP A 224 6.65 -9.14 -5.41
C ASP A 224 7.20 -10.33 -6.19
N ALA A 225 6.38 -10.92 -7.06
CA ALA A 225 6.82 -12.03 -7.90
C ALA A 225 7.94 -11.54 -8.85
N PRO A 226 9.08 -12.25 -8.94
CA PRO A 226 10.16 -11.84 -9.81
C PRO A 226 9.67 -11.79 -11.26
N ALA A 227 9.73 -10.62 -11.90
CA ALA A 227 9.29 -10.47 -13.29
C ALA A 227 10.03 -11.41 -14.26
N ALA A 228 11.28 -11.78 -13.94
CA ALA A 228 12.13 -12.65 -14.75
C ALA A 228 11.85 -14.17 -14.57
N SER A 229 11.03 -14.59 -13.60
CA SER A 229 10.85 -16.01 -13.28
C SER A 229 9.69 -16.68 -14.03
N GLY A 230 9.00 -15.97 -14.94
CA GLY A 230 7.79 -16.49 -15.58
C GLY A 230 6.63 -16.71 -14.60
N ALA A 231 6.73 -16.15 -13.39
CA ALA A 231 5.70 -16.21 -12.38
C ALA A 231 4.39 -15.60 -12.88
N ARG A 232 3.26 -16.11 -12.36
CA ARG A 232 1.93 -15.59 -12.68
C ARG A 232 1.89 -14.09 -12.35
N SER A 233 1.41 -13.28 -13.27
CA SER A 233 1.17 -11.85 -13.06
C SER A 233 -0.14 -11.44 -13.72
N THR A 234 -0.82 -10.47 -13.11
CA THR A 234 -2.05 -9.88 -13.64
C THR A 234 -1.76 -8.47 -14.15
N PRO A 235 -2.64 -7.87 -14.98
CA PRO A 235 -2.48 -6.47 -15.34
C PRO A 235 -2.45 -5.54 -14.11
N TRP A 236 -3.21 -5.87 -13.07
CA TRP A 236 -3.23 -5.16 -11.79
C TRP A 236 -1.90 -5.29 -11.04
N SER A 237 -1.33 -6.50 -10.94
CA SER A 237 -0.05 -6.70 -10.26
C SER A 237 1.10 -6.02 -10.98
N ARG A 238 1.12 -6.03 -12.33
CA ARG A 238 2.13 -5.32 -13.13
C ARG A 238 1.99 -3.81 -13.03
N CYS A 239 0.76 -3.29 -13.06
CA CYS A 239 0.50 -1.88 -12.84
C CYS A 239 1.03 -1.42 -11.48
N LEU A 240 0.67 -2.15 -10.41
CA LEU A 240 1.11 -1.83 -9.05
C LEU A 240 2.63 -1.96 -8.91
N ALA A 241 3.24 -3.04 -9.39
CA ALA A 241 4.69 -3.25 -9.29
C ALA A 241 5.46 -2.13 -10.01
N THR A 242 4.99 -1.73 -11.19
CA THR A 242 5.60 -0.62 -11.95
C THR A 242 5.43 0.72 -11.22
N ALA A 243 4.28 0.97 -10.59
CA ALA A 243 4.06 2.17 -9.79
C ALA A 243 4.95 2.21 -8.53
N LEU A 244 5.10 1.09 -7.82
CA LEU A 244 5.98 1.00 -6.65
C LEU A 244 7.46 1.20 -7.02
N GLU A 245 7.88 0.71 -8.17
CA GLU A 245 9.20 1.00 -8.72
C GLU A 245 9.37 2.50 -9.01
N ALA A 246 8.37 3.17 -9.58
CA ALA A 246 8.42 4.62 -9.80
C ALA A 246 8.64 5.40 -8.50
N VAL A 247 7.95 4.99 -7.42
CA VAL A 247 8.10 5.57 -6.08
C VAL A 247 9.51 5.33 -5.54
N GLU A 248 10.03 4.12 -5.66
CA GLU A 248 11.39 3.77 -5.20
C GLU A 248 12.45 4.63 -5.91
N ARG A 249 12.34 4.77 -7.24
CA ARG A 249 13.23 5.64 -8.03
C ARG A 249 13.17 7.09 -7.62
N SER A 250 11.99 7.58 -7.20
CA SER A 250 11.81 8.96 -6.74
C SER A 250 12.42 9.21 -5.36
N ALA A 251 12.44 8.19 -4.49
CA ALA A 251 12.91 8.29 -3.11
C ALA A 251 14.40 7.97 -2.96
N SER A 252 14.94 7.05 -3.76
CA SER A 252 16.33 6.60 -3.70
C SER A 252 16.88 6.32 -5.11
N PRO A 253 17.30 7.36 -5.85
CA PRO A 253 17.87 7.21 -7.17
C PRO A 253 19.12 6.31 -7.14
N GLY A 254 19.11 5.19 -7.87
CA GLY A 254 20.26 4.29 -8.03
C GLY A 254 20.31 3.06 -7.13
N ALA A 255 19.36 2.84 -6.21
CA ALA A 255 19.29 1.60 -5.42
C ALA A 255 18.47 0.51 -6.15
N ASP A 256 19.06 -0.67 -6.39
CA ASP A 256 18.47 -1.92 -6.90
C ASP A 256 17.21 -1.78 -7.80
N GLN A 257 17.34 -0.95 -8.84
CA GLN A 257 16.23 -0.61 -9.73
C GLN A 257 15.85 -1.80 -10.63
N GLN A 258 14.55 -2.01 -10.79
CA GLN A 258 14.03 -3.02 -11.70
C GLN A 258 13.78 -2.41 -13.08
N ALA A 259 14.12 -3.15 -14.13
CA ALA A 259 13.85 -2.69 -15.50
C ALA A 259 12.34 -2.54 -15.73
N ALA A 260 11.92 -1.33 -16.13
CA ALA A 260 10.52 -0.99 -16.38
C ALA A 260 9.85 -1.94 -17.39
N PRO A 261 10.51 -2.32 -18.51
CA PRO A 261 9.92 -3.25 -19.47
C PRO A 261 9.68 -4.64 -18.90
N LEU A 262 10.52 -5.11 -17.96
CA LEU A 262 10.34 -6.42 -17.33
C LEU A 262 9.13 -6.40 -16.38
N LEU A 263 9.05 -5.40 -15.50
CA LEU A 263 7.92 -5.25 -14.57
C LEU A 263 6.59 -5.07 -15.28
N SER A 264 6.59 -4.28 -16.36
CA SER A 264 5.38 -3.89 -17.07
C SER A 264 4.99 -4.84 -18.21
N ALA A 265 5.78 -5.89 -18.46
CA ALA A 265 5.67 -6.74 -19.66
C ALA A 265 5.68 -5.92 -20.97
N GLY A 266 6.54 -4.89 -21.03
CA GLY A 266 6.74 -4.01 -22.18
C GLY A 266 5.74 -2.85 -22.31
N ALA A 267 4.77 -2.71 -21.39
CA ALA A 267 3.80 -1.61 -21.43
C ALA A 267 4.41 -0.24 -21.06
N VAL A 268 5.53 -0.24 -20.33
CA VAL A 268 6.22 0.96 -19.85
C VAL A 268 7.72 0.84 -20.15
N ASP A 269 8.28 1.87 -20.79
CA ASP A 269 9.72 2.01 -21.00
C ASP A 269 10.39 2.80 -19.85
N GLU A 270 11.72 2.81 -19.83
CA GLU A 270 12.48 3.51 -18.79
C GLU A 270 12.20 5.01 -18.77
N ALA A 271 12.14 5.64 -19.96
CA ALA A 271 11.91 7.08 -20.08
C ALA A 271 10.56 7.51 -19.47
N ARG A 272 9.50 6.71 -19.69
CA ARG A 272 8.20 6.97 -19.09
C ARG A 272 8.22 6.75 -17.60
N LEU A 273 8.83 5.67 -17.11
CA LEU A 273 8.89 5.38 -15.68
C LEU A 273 9.65 6.48 -14.92
N ASP A 274 10.77 6.94 -15.47
CA ASP A 274 11.56 8.04 -14.91
C ASP A 274 10.77 9.36 -14.94
N ALA A 275 9.96 9.60 -15.98
CA ALA A 275 9.09 10.77 -16.03
C ALA A 275 8.00 10.74 -14.95
N VAL A 276 7.44 9.55 -14.64
CA VAL A 276 6.51 9.36 -13.51
C VAL A 276 7.23 9.65 -12.20
N ALA A 277 8.39 9.02 -11.96
CA ALA A 277 9.20 9.23 -10.76
C ALA A 277 9.53 10.72 -10.53
N ALA A 278 9.93 11.44 -11.58
CA ALA A 278 10.25 12.87 -11.52
C ALA A 278 9.02 13.76 -11.22
N ARG A 279 7.80 13.35 -11.59
CA ARG A 279 6.57 14.06 -11.19
C ARG A 279 6.28 13.89 -9.71
N LEU A 280 6.49 12.69 -9.15
CA LEU A 280 6.26 12.41 -7.73
C LEU A 280 7.12 13.31 -6.83
N THR A 281 8.39 13.51 -7.17
CA THR A 281 9.30 14.41 -6.42
C THR A 281 8.81 15.87 -6.42
N ARG A 282 8.16 16.33 -7.50
CA ARG A 282 7.67 17.72 -7.62
C ARG A 282 6.35 17.98 -6.92
N SER A 283 5.62 16.93 -6.52
CA SER A 283 4.32 17.04 -5.85
C SER A 283 4.41 16.99 -4.32
N ALA A 284 5.59 16.74 -3.74
CA ALA A 284 5.78 16.85 -2.30
C ALA A 284 5.65 18.32 -1.86
N PRO A 285 4.82 18.64 -0.85
CA PRO A 285 4.76 20.01 -0.33
C PRO A 285 6.14 20.42 0.20
N ALA A 286 6.61 21.61 -0.17
CA ALA A 286 7.74 22.22 0.51
C ALA A 286 7.39 22.32 2.00
N SER A 287 8.24 21.72 2.85
CA SER A 287 8.11 21.69 4.31
C SER A 287 7.91 23.06 4.92
#